data_AF-A0A531MT40-F1
#
_entry.id   AF-A0A531MT40-F1
#
_cell.length_a   1.000
_cell.length_b   1.000
_cell.length_c   1.000
_cell.angle_alpha   90.00
_cell.angle_beta   90.00
_cell.angle_gamma   90.00
#
_symmetry.space_group_name_H-M   'P 1'
#
loop_
_entity.id
_entity.type
_entity.pdbx_description
1 polymer ?
#
loop_
_entity_poly.entity_id
_entity_poly.type
_entity_poly.pdbx_seq_one_letter_code
_entity_poly.pdbx_strand_id
1 'polypeptide(L)'
;MPQFFRLVLVLSCLSALWATNVPASATDLGELYQSQTIVTGQGEENRQLGFRICLDKVLVRVSGDQRLLARREMDALRDKAGSFVDSFRYRDRLEGIPIHDEQGTHDRPHDLTCLYKPEVIDKVLTSLGSKPWLGERPRLTVFLTTEQ
;
A
#
# COMPACT_ATOMS: atom_id res chain seq x y z
N MET A 1 -12.62 57.63 1.22
CA MET A 1 -11.90 56.81 0.22
C MET A 1 -11.06 55.63 0.77
N PRO A 2 -10.57 55.55 2.03
CA PRO A 2 -9.71 54.44 2.47
C PRO A 2 -10.48 53.17 2.89
N GLN A 3 -11.79 53.28 3.21
CA GLN A 3 -12.63 52.17 3.66
C GLN A 3 -13.02 51.22 2.51
N PHE A 4 -13.27 51.75 1.31
CA PHE A 4 -13.55 50.95 0.11
C PHE A 4 -12.34 50.11 -0.31
N PHE A 5 -11.13 50.68 -0.22
CA PHE A 5 -9.89 49.94 -0.49
C PHE A 5 -9.66 48.76 0.46
N ARG A 6 -10.01 48.92 1.75
CA ARG A 6 -9.91 47.84 2.74
C ARG A 6 -10.91 46.71 2.45
N LEU A 7 -12.13 47.04 2.03
CA LEU A 7 -13.16 46.05 1.72
C LEU A 7 -12.79 45.22 0.49
N VAL A 8 -12.27 45.86 -0.57
CA VAL A 8 -11.79 45.19 -1.79
C VAL A 8 -10.62 44.24 -1.48
N LEU A 9 -9.70 44.65 -0.61
CA LEU A 9 -8.56 43.83 -0.22
C LEU A 9 -8.98 42.59 0.58
N VAL A 10 -9.97 42.72 1.46
CA VAL A 10 -10.52 41.58 2.24
C VAL A 10 -11.26 40.59 1.34
N LEU A 11 -12.07 41.05 0.37
CA LEU A 11 -12.75 40.20 -0.59
C LEU A 11 -11.78 39.48 -1.56
N SER A 12 -10.69 40.14 -1.95
CA SER A 12 -9.61 39.51 -2.75
C SER A 12 -8.82 38.45 -1.97
N CYS A 13 -8.60 38.66 -0.66
CA CYS A 13 -7.98 37.64 0.19
C CYS A 13 -8.90 36.42 0.41
N LEU A 14 -10.22 36.62 0.55
CA LEU A 14 -11.18 35.53 0.74
C LEU A 14 -11.34 34.64 -0.51
N SER A 15 -11.21 35.22 -1.70
CA SER A 15 -11.25 34.47 -2.97
C SER A 15 -9.96 33.68 -3.26
N ALA A 16 -8.80 34.16 -2.79
CA ALA A 16 -7.54 33.43 -2.89
C ALA A 16 -7.52 32.14 -2.05
N LEU A 17 -8.30 32.08 -0.96
CA LEU A 17 -8.45 30.89 -0.11
C LEU A 17 -9.27 29.77 -0.74
N TRP A 18 -10.06 30.05 -1.79
CA TRP A 18 -10.85 29.03 -2.51
C TRP A 18 -10.07 28.37 -3.67
N ALA A 19 -8.94 28.94 -4.05
CA ALA A 19 -8.13 28.47 -5.18
C ALA A 19 -7.09 27.38 -4.80
N THR A 20 -6.97 27.02 -3.52
CA THR A 20 -6.03 25.97 -3.05
C THR A 20 -6.65 24.57 -3.07
N ASN A 21 -7.58 24.30 -3.99
CA ASN A 21 -7.96 22.93 -4.32
C ASN A 21 -6.80 22.27 -5.06
N VAL A 22 -5.82 21.76 -4.30
CA VAL A 22 -4.83 20.83 -4.84
C VAL A 22 -5.63 19.64 -5.38
N PRO A 23 -5.61 19.36 -6.70
CA PRO A 23 -6.24 18.17 -7.21
C PRO A 23 -5.57 16.99 -6.53
N ALA A 24 -6.36 16.21 -5.79
CA ALA A 24 -5.90 14.93 -5.28
C ALA A 24 -5.60 14.07 -6.49
N SER A 25 -4.31 13.91 -6.81
CA SER A 25 -3.90 13.06 -7.92
C SER A 25 -4.40 11.66 -7.62
N ALA A 26 -5.17 11.08 -8.54
CA ALA A 26 -5.60 9.70 -8.42
C ALA A 26 -4.33 8.83 -8.36
N THR A 27 -4.17 8.07 -7.27
CA THR A 27 -3.16 7.01 -7.20
C THR A 27 -3.27 6.17 -8.47
N ASP A 28 -2.15 5.97 -9.16
CA ASP A 28 -2.11 5.08 -10.33
C ASP A 28 -2.68 3.73 -9.91
N LEU A 29 -3.69 3.23 -10.64
CA LEU A 29 -4.33 1.95 -10.35
C LEU A 29 -3.29 0.82 -10.30
N GLY A 30 -2.19 0.93 -11.05
CA GLY A 30 -1.06 0.00 -10.99
C GLY A 30 -0.43 -0.10 -9.60
N GLU A 31 -0.38 0.99 -8.82
CA GLU A 31 0.18 0.98 -7.46
C GLU A 31 -0.69 0.20 -6.46
N LEU A 32 -1.98 0.00 -6.77
CA LEU A 32 -2.88 -0.79 -5.93
C LEU A 32 -2.60 -2.29 -6.01
N TYR A 33 -2.12 -2.77 -7.17
CA TYR A 33 -1.82 -4.18 -7.44
C TYR A 33 -0.34 -4.54 -7.15
N GLN A 34 0.26 -3.85 -6.20
CA GLN A 34 1.55 -4.24 -5.62
C GLN A 34 1.48 -4.19 -4.09
N SER A 35 2.32 -4.97 -3.44
CA SER A 35 2.48 -4.94 -1.99
C SER A 35 3.93 -5.24 -1.60
N GLN A 36 4.33 -4.78 -0.42
CA GLN A 36 5.69 -4.93 0.08
C GLN A 36 5.68 -5.53 1.49
N THR A 37 6.66 -6.36 1.77
CA THR A 37 6.95 -6.88 3.10
C THR A 37 8.44 -6.99 3.33
N ILE A 38 8.83 -7.06 4.60
CA ILE A 38 10.23 -7.31 4.98
C ILE A 38 10.42 -8.82 5.08
N VAL A 39 11.52 -9.31 4.52
CA VAL A 39 11.97 -10.69 4.66
C VAL A 39 13.43 -10.72 5.10
N THR A 40 13.81 -11.79 5.78
CA THR A 40 15.20 -12.05 6.15
C THR A 40 15.85 -12.83 5.01
N GLY A 41 16.77 -12.21 4.27
CA GLY A 41 17.43 -12.85 3.13
C GLY A 41 16.56 -13.04 1.88
N GLN A 42 17.11 -13.72 0.89
CA GLN A 42 16.51 -13.94 -0.44
C GLN A 42 16.23 -15.43 -0.74
N GLY A 43 16.38 -16.30 0.27
CA GLY A 43 16.08 -17.73 0.16
C GLY A 43 14.63 -18.01 -0.21
N GLU A 44 14.39 -19.16 -0.86
CA GLU A 44 13.04 -19.55 -1.33
C GLU A 44 12.02 -19.62 -0.18
N GLU A 45 12.40 -20.16 0.97
CA GLU A 45 11.52 -20.25 2.13
C GLU A 45 11.04 -18.86 2.60
N ASN A 46 11.98 -17.94 2.79
CA ASN A 46 11.69 -16.56 3.19
C ASN A 46 10.88 -15.81 2.12
N ARG A 47 11.13 -16.11 0.84
CA ARG A 47 10.35 -15.59 -0.27
C ARG A 47 8.90 -16.08 -0.25
N GLN A 48 8.66 -17.37 -0.05
CA GLN A 48 7.31 -17.94 0.01
C GLN A 48 6.50 -17.39 1.20
N LEU A 49 7.15 -17.22 2.36
CA LEU A 49 6.55 -16.53 3.50
C LEU A 49 6.18 -15.08 3.12
N GLY A 50 7.10 -14.38 2.44
CA GLY A 50 6.87 -13.03 1.95
C GLY A 50 5.70 -12.92 0.97
N PHE A 51 5.56 -13.87 0.04
CA PHE A 51 4.44 -13.95 -0.91
C PHE A 51 3.09 -14.09 -0.21
N ARG A 52 3.00 -14.90 0.86
CA ARG A 52 1.78 -15.03 1.67
C ARG A 52 1.36 -13.69 2.27
N ILE A 53 2.31 -12.99 2.88
CA ILE A 53 2.07 -11.68 3.50
C ILE A 53 1.69 -10.63 2.45
N CYS A 54 2.38 -10.65 1.30
CA CYS A 54 2.10 -9.75 0.20
C CYS A 54 0.71 -9.99 -0.42
N LEU A 55 0.27 -11.25 -0.52
CA LEU A 55 -1.08 -11.59 -1.00
C LEU A 55 -2.15 -11.02 -0.07
N ASP A 56 -2.02 -11.22 1.24
CA ASP A 56 -2.94 -10.67 2.24
C ASP A 56 -3.06 -9.14 2.11
N LYS A 57 -1.91 -8.46 2.00
CA LYS A 57 -1.86 -7.00 1.85
C LYS A 57 -2.52 -6.50 0.56
N VAL A 58 -2.26 -7.15 -0.58
CA VAL A 58 -2.78 -6.68 -1.87
C VAL A 58 -4.30 -6.90 -1.97
N LEU A 59 -4.81 -8.02 -1.46
CA LEU A 59 -6.26 -8.29 -1.46
C LEU A 59 -7.03 -7.25 -0.64
N VAL A 60 -6.53 -6.90 0.54
CA VAL A 60 -7.13 -5.83 1.37
C VAL A 60 -6.97 -4.46 0.70
N ARG A 61 -5.80 -4.16 0.13
CA ARG A 61 -5.54 -2.88 -0.55
C ARG A 61 -6.47 -2.65 -1.74
N VAL A 62 -6.70 -3.68 -2.55
CA VAL A 62 -7.52 -3.60 -3.76
C VAL A 62 -9.01 -3.59 -3.43
N SER A 63 -9.47 -4.43 -2.50
CA SER A 63 -10.90 -4.54 -2.15
C SER A 63 -11.38 -3.52 -1.10
N GLY A 64 -10.50 -3.08 -0.21
CA GLY A 64 -10.86 -2.34 1.01
C GLY A 64 -11.50 -3.20 2.11
N ASP A 65 -11.59 -4.53 1.95
CA ASP A 65 -12.25 -5.42 2.93
C ASP A 65 -11.26 -6.22 3.76
N GLN A 66 -11.03 -5.79 5.01
CA GLN A 66 -10.14 -6.47 5.96
C GLN A 66 -10.65 -7.86 6.38
N ARG A 67 -11.96 -8.11 6.27
CA ARG A 67 -12.58 -9.38 6.71
C ARG A 67 -12.20 -10.55 5.80
N LEU A 68 -11.67 -10.27 4.59
CA LEU A 68 -11.21 -11.30 3.68
C LEU A 68 -10.15 -12.21 4.32
N LEU A 69 -9.27 -11.65 5.13
CA LEU A 69 -8.14 -12.39 5.72
C LEU A 69 -8.56 -13.47 6.72
N ALA A 70 -9.77 -13.36 7.28
CA ALA A 70 -10.33 -14.31 8.24
C ALA A 70 -11.14 -15.44 7.58
N ARG A 71 -11.32 -15.41 6.26
CA ARG A 71 -12.06 -16.44 5.53
C ARG A 71 -11.25 -17.72 5.43
N ARG A 72 -11.91 -18.87 5.58
CA ARG A 72 -11.25 -20.19 5.57
C ARG A 72 -10.57 -20.50 4.24
N GLU A 73 -11.11 -19.97 3.15
CA GLU A 73 -10.59 -20.12 1.79
C GLU A 73 -9.19 -19.49 1.64
N MET A 74 -8.82 -18.54 2.51
CA MET A 74 -7.52 -17.88 2.45
C MET A 74 -6.35 -18.82 2.70
N ASP A 75 -6.52 -19.89 3.50
CA ASP A 75 -5.43 -20.81 3.81
C ASP A 75 -4.93 -21.49 2.52
N ALA A 76 -5.85 -22.01 1.71
CA ALA A 76 -5.52 -22.62 0.42
C ALA A 76 -4.98 -21.61 -0.61
N LEU A 77 -5.31 -20.32 -0.50
CA LEU A 77 -4.75 -19.26 -1.34
C LEU A 77 -3.33 -18.91 -0.92
N ARG A 78 -3.05 -18.84 0.38
CA ARG A 78 -1.72 -18.59 0.95
C ARG A 78 -0.73 -19.70 0.58
N ASP A 79 -1.18 -20.95 0.59
CA ASP A 79 -0.34 -22.08 0.20
C ASP A 79 0.22 -21.98 -1.23
N LYS A 80 -0.52 -21.31 -2.13
CA LYS A 80 -0.10 -21.07 -3.52
C LYS A 80 0.15 -19.59 -3.83
N ALA A 81 0.43 -18.76 -2.82
CA ALA A 81 0.55 -17.32 -2.98
C ALA A 81 1.54 -16.90 -4.07
N GLY A 82 2.68 -17.60 -4.16
CA GLY A 82 3.69 -17.33 -5.19
C GLY A 82 3.20 -17.50 -6.63
N SER A 83 2.17 -18.34 -6.87
CA SER A 83 1.60 -18.53 -8.21
C SER A 83 0.79 -17.33 -8.72
N PHE A 84 0.41 -16.41 -7.82
CA PHE A 84 -0.30 -15.19 -8.20
C PHE A 84 0.63 -14.02 -8.51
N VAL A 85 1.90 -14.09 -8.06
CA VAL A 85 2.90 -13.04 -8.26
C VAL A 85 3.33 -13.03 -9.73
N ASP A 86 3.22 -11.86 -10.37
CA ASP A 86 3.69 -11.68 -11.74
C ASP A 86 5.20 -11.46 -11.77
N SER A 87 5.67 -10.54 -10.93
CA SER A 87 7.09 -10.26 -10.74
C SER A 87 7.35 -9.80 -9.32
N PHE A 88 8.60 -9.94 -8.87
CA PHE A 88 9.03 -9.47 -7.57
C PHE A 88 10.43 -8.86 -7.63
N ARG A 89 10.73 -8.00 -6.66
CA ARG A 89 12.05 -7.37 -6.52
C ARG A 89 12.43 -7.26 -5.06
N TYR A 90 13.73 -7.34 -4.80
CA TYR A 90 14.33 -7.10 -3.49
C TYR A 90 15.00 -5.74 -3.46
N ARG A 91 14.88 -5.04 -2.34
CA ARG A 91 15.78 -3.92 -1.98
C ARG A 91 16.44 -4.24 -0.64
N ASP A 92 17.75 -4.23 -0.62
CA ASP A 92 18.51 -4.36 0.63
C ASP A 92 18.25 -3.14 1.51
N ARG A 93 17.77 -3.36 2.74
CA ARG A 93 17.42 -2.24 3.63
C ARG A 93 18.64 -1.58 4.26
N LEU A 94 19.77 -2.27 4.26
CA LEU A 94 21.03 -1.81 4.83
C LEU A 94 22.05 -1.49 3.72
N GLU A 95 21.59 -1.28 2.48
CA GLU A 95 22.47 -0.97 1.34
C GLU A 95 23.46 0.16 1.72
N GLY A 96 24.75 -0.07 1.45
CA GLY A 96 25.84 0.83 1.84
C GLY A 96 26.37 0.67 3.27
N ILE A 97 25.71 -0.11 4.13
CA ILE A 97 26.22 -0.50 5.45
C ILE A 97 27.07 -1.78 5.29
N PRO A 98 28.36 -1.76 5.66
CA PRO A 98 29.20 -2.94 5.64
C PRO A 98 28.60 -4.07 6.46
N ILE A 99 28.79 -5.29 5.98
CA ILE A 99 28.41 -6.48 6.75
C ILE A 99 29.43 -6.60 7.89
N HIS A 100 28.95 -6.42 9.12
CA HIS A 100 29.78 -6.48 10.34
C HIS A 100 29.69 -7.85 11.04
N ASP A 101 29.18 -8.90 10.37
CA ASP A 101 29.10 -10.22 10.98
C ASP A 101 30.37 -11.05 10.69
N GLU A 102 31.13 -11.35 11.73
CA GLU A 102 32.37 -12.13 11.62
C GLU A 102 32.11 -13.61 11.28
N GLN A 103 30.84 -14.03 11.23
CA GLN A 103 30.40 -15.40 10.99
C GLN A 103 29.44 -15.57 9.80
N GLY A 104 29.06 -14.50 9.07
CA GLY A 104 28.19 -14.60 7.88
C GLY A 104 26.87 -15.34 8.12
N THR A 105 26.38 -15.38 9.37
CA THR A 105 25.35 -16.33 9.82
C THR A 105 23.94 -15.74 9.70
N HIS A 106 23.81 -14.41 9.59
CA HIS A 106 22.51 -13.77 9.50
C HIS A 106 22.28 -13.12 8.15
N ASP A 107 21.28 -13.65 7.46
CA ASP A 107 20.74 -13.06 6.25
C ASP A 107 20.24 -11.62 6.50
N ARG A 108 20.67 -10.69 5.63
CA ARG A 108 20.29 -9.27 5.73
C ARG A 108 18.78 -9.07 5.50
N PRO A 109 18.15 -8.07 6.14
CA PRO A 109 16.75 -7.74 5.89
C PRO A 109 16.58 -7.09 4.50
N HIS A 110 15.60 -7.58 3.75
CA HIS A 110 15.24 -7.05 2.43
C HIS A 110 13.78 -6.62 2.40
N ASP A 111 13.50 -5.54 1.68
CA ASP A 111 12.16 -5.21 1.23
C ASP A 111 11.84 -6.08 0.01
N LEU A 112 10.90 -7.03 0.16
CA LEU A 112 10.33 -7.80 -0.95
C LEU A 112 9.08 -7.08 -1.46
N THR A 113 9.14 -6.56 -2.67
CA THR A 113 7.97 -6.01 -3.38
C THR A 113 7.45 -7.05 -4.36
N CYS A 114 6.16 -7.39 -4.24
CA CYS A 114 5.44 -8.26 -5.17
C CYS A 114 4.50 -7.42 -6.03
N LEU A 115 4.54 -7.67 -7.35
CA LEU A 115 3.69 -7.05 -8.34
C LEU A 115 2.71 -8.10 -8.88
N TYR A 116 1.49 -7.67 -9.13
CA TYR A 116 0.41 -8.52 -9.57
C TYR A 116 -0.26 -7.95 -10.80
N LYS A 117 -0.74 -8.84 -11.67
CA LYS A 117 -1.64 -8.45 -12.74
C LYS A 117 -3.06 -8.22 -12.19
N PRO A 118 -3.74 -7.12 -12.55
CA PRO A 118 -5.11 -6.85 -12.09
C PRO A 118 -6.06 -8.02 -12.32
N GLU A 119 -6.01 -8.64 -13.50
CA GLU A 119 -6.89 -9.75 -13.87
C GLU A 119 -6.69 -11.01 -13.02
N VAL A 120 -5.53 -11.19 -12.39
CA VAL A 120 -5.27 -12.32 -11.49
C VAL A 120 -5.87 -12.05 -10.13
N ILE A 121 -5.59 -10.88 -9.55
CA ILE A 121 -6.09 -10.50 -8.22
C ILE A 121 -7.61 -10.33 -8.23
N ASP A 122 -8.18 -9.77 -9.28
CA ASP A 122 -9.64 -9.62 -9.41
C ASP A 122 -10.35 -10.98 -9.47
N LYS A 123 -9.75 -11.97 -10.13
CA LYS A 123 -10.25 -13.35 -10.11
C LYS A 123 -10.17 -13.97 -8.72
N VAL A 124 -9.07 -13.74 -7.99
CA VAL A 124 -8.95 -14.21 -6.60
C VAL A 124 -10.00 -13.56 -5.72
N LEU A 125 -10.19 -12.24 -5.81
CA LEU A 125 -11.24 -11.52 -5.09
C LEU A 125 -12.64 -12.06 -5.43
N THR A 126 -12.91 -12.31 -6.71
CA THR A 126 -14.17 -12.89 -7.17
C THR A 126 -14.40 -14.29 -6.58
N SER A 127 -13.36 -15.12 -6.51
CA SER A 127 -13.44 -16.45 -5.89
C SER A 127 -13.76 -16.42 -4.39
N LEU A 128 -13.42 -15.30 -3.74
CA LEU A 128 -13.77 -15.01 -2.34
C LEU A 128 -15.12 -14.29 -2.20
N GLY A 129 -15.90 -14.13 -3.27
CA GLY A 129 -17.14 -13.36 -3.26
C GLY A 129 -16.94 -11.87 -2.95
N SER A 130 -15.77 -11.33 -3.29
CA SER A 130 -15.40 -9.92 -3.14
C SER A 130 -15.16 -9.29 -4.51
N LYS A 131 -14.92 -7.98 -4.53
CA LYS A 131 -14.66 -7.21 -5.76
C LYS A 131 -13.63 -6.10 -5.50
N PRO A 132 -12.86 -5.68 -6.51
CA PRO A 132 -11.99 -4.52 -6.39
C PRO A 132 -12.78 -3.24 -6.14
N TRP A 133 -12.22 -2.32 -5.36
CA TRP A 133 -12.74 -0.96 -5.19
C TRP A 133 -12.17 -0.06 -6.29
N LEU A 134 -12.94 0.06 -7.38
CA LEU A 134 -12.54 0.86 -8.56
C LEU A 134 -13.10 2.29 -8.57
N GLY A 135 -14.04 2.61 -7.69
CA GLY A 135 -14.60 3.97 -7.55
C GLY A 135 -13.71 4.91 -6.72
N GLU A 136 -14.15 6.16 -6.57
CA GLU A 136 -13.49 7.13 -5.67
C GLU A 136 -13.45 6.57 -4.24
N ARG A 137 -12.28 6.65 -3.60
CA ARG A 137 -12.09 6.17 -2.22
C ARG A 137 -12.48 7.26 -1.23
N PRO A 138 -13.18 6.93 -0.12
CA PRO A 138 -13.59 7.91 0.88
C PRO A 138 -12.37 8.62 1.47
N ARG A 139 -12.47 9.95 1.63
CA ARG A 139 -11.47 10.71 2.38
C ARG A 139 -11.72 10.48 3.87
N LEU A 140 -10.70 10.03 4.59
CA LEU A 140 -10.75 9.79 6.03
C LEU A 140 -10.13 10.98 6.77
N THR A 141 -10.82 11.47 7.81
CA THR A 141 -10.29 12.47 8.75
C THR A 141 -10.03 11.80 10.10
N VAL A 142 -8.82 11.94 10.63
CA VAL A 142 -8.43 11.37 11.93
C VAL A 142 -8.47 12.46 13.00
N PHE A 143 -9.21 12.22 14.07
CA PHE A 143 -9.20 13.06 15.27
C PHE A 143 -8.41 12.33 16.36
N LEU A 144 -7.30 12.91 16.80
CA LEU A 144 -6.44 12.36 17.85
C LEU A 144 -6.50 13.29 19.07
N THR A 145 -6.75 12.71 20.24
CA THR A 145 -6.60 13.38 21.53
C THR A 145 -5.49 12.69 22.32
N THR A 146 -4.72 13.45 23.08
CA THR A 146 -3.64 12.92 23.95
C THR A 146 -3.95 13.30 25.39
N GLU A 147 -3.86 12.35 26.30
CA GLU A 147 -3.81 12.62 27.74
C GLU A 147 -2.36 12.92 28.13
N GLN A 148 -2.16 13.93 29.00
CA GLN A 148 -0.84 14.34 29.50
C GLN A 148 -0.39 13.47 30.67
#